data_AF-A0AAU7ZVK7-F1
#
_entry.id   AF-A0AAU7ZVK7-F1
#
_cell.length_a   1.000
_cell.length_b   1.000
_cell.length_c   1.000
_cell.angle_alpha   90.00
_cell.angle_beta   90.00
_cell.angle_gamma   90.00
#
_symmetry.space_group_name_H-M   'P 1'
#
loop_
_entity.id
_entity.type
_entity.pdbx_description
1 polymer ?
#
loop_
_entity_poly.entity_id
_entity_poly.type
_entity_poly.pdbx_seq_one_letter_code
_entity_poly.pdbx_strand_id
1 'polypeptide(L)'
;MTIKEDLRQPNMLVSFLNREDPVTISNREDMVRFLKSQDSRSFPHHLYIAKPSKASHVRVLYLIKAIQTAAQVLKEERSSNPNRGDRPMSWALKQALWDVDNTLHQYPLRTTIEISETSEQDELYFDRHMDGTRPRPTGEVDAVSEIVSLAETKRLSLLRQCICQRWFFARRLDQKACSVNCRQKAHGQTETFKAKRREYMRDNYALKKSGKVK
;
A
#
# COMPACT_ATOMS: atom_id res chain seq x y z
N MET A 1 -11.78 -44.34 39.21
CA MET A 1 -11.33 -44.53 37.81
C MET A 1 -10.48 -43.34 37.45
N THR A 2 -9.18 -43.58 37.36
CA THR A 2 -8.14 -42.58 37.12
C THR A 2 -7.59 -42.87 35.74
N ILE A 3 -7.68 -41.93 34.80
CA ILE A 3 -6.97 -42.03 33.53
C ILE A 3 -6.05 -40.81 33.45
N LYS A 4 -4.76 -41.07 33.67
CA LYS A 4 -3.66 -40.23 33.25
C LYS A 4 -3.38 -40.59 31.80
N GLU A 5 -3.19 -39.60 30.94
CA GLU A 5 -2.46 -39.78 29.69
C GLU A 5 -1.67 -38.52 29.37
N ASP A 6 -0.40 -38.56 29.77
CA ASP A 6 0.69 -37.75 29.23
C ASP A 6 1.07 -38.34 27.87
N LEU A 7 0.98 -37.54 26.80
CA LEU A 7 1.81 -37.71 25.62
C LEU A 7 2.35 -36.35 25.17
N ARG A 8 3.60 -36.09 25.58
CA ARG A 8 4.53 -35.23 24.85
C ARG A 8 4.79 -35.87 23.48
N GLN A 9 4.68 -35.07 22.41
CA GLN A 9 5.79 -34.93 21.47
C GLN A 9 5.89 -33.49 20.93
N PRO A 10 7.11 -32.95 20.79
CA PRO A 10 7.41 -31.66 20.17
C PRO A 10 7.76 -31.85 18.69
N ASN A 11 7.37 -30.93 17.79
CA ASN A 11 8.28 -30.42 16.76
C ASN A 11 7.65 -29.40 15.81
N MET A 12 8.43 -28.35 15.60
CA MET A 12 8.71 -27.68 14.34
C MET A 12 7.53 -27.22 13.48
N LEU A 13 7.13 -25.95 13.62
CA LEU A 13 6.68 -25.10 12.51
C LEU A 13 6.62 -23.61 12.92
N VAL A 14 7.73 -23.07 13.47
CA VAL A 14 7.90 -21.62 13.63
C VAL A 14 9.23 -21.20 13.04
N SER A 15 9.36 -21.36 11.71
CA SER A 15 10.52 -20.86 10.98
C SER A 15 10.20 -20.63 9.50
N PHE A 16 9.20 -19.80 9.18
CA PHE A 16 8.98 -19.34 7.81
C PHE A 16 8.57 -17.85 7.67
N LEU A 17 8.69 -17.03 8.73
CA LEU A 17 8.35 -15.59 8.67
C LEU A 17 9.55 -14.65 8.50
N ASN A 18 10.75 -15.17 8.21
CA ASN A 18 11.95 -14.35 8.08
C ASN A 18 12.73 -14.68 6.82
N ARG A 19 12.49 -13.91 5.74
CA ARG A 19 13.47 -13.43 4.74
C ARG A 19 12.76 -13.15 3.41
N GLU A 20 11.98 -12.07 3.35
CA GLU A 20 11.79 -11.39 2.08
C GLU A 20 11.86 -9.89 2.33
N ASP A 21 12.80 -9.24 1.64
CA ASP A 21 12.92 -7.80 1.64
C ASP A 21 11.59 -7.16 1.22
N PRO A 22 11.22 -5.99 1.78
CA PRO A 22 10.06 -5.29 1.27
C PRO A 22 10.31 -4.87 -0.19
N VAL A 23 9.34 -5.19 -1.05
CA VAL A 23 9.41 -5.01 -2.50
C VAL A 23 9.54 -3.53 -2.84
N THR A 24 10.63 -3.19 -3.51
CA THR A 24 11.04 -1.82 -3.80
C THR A 24 10.59 -1.43 -5.22
N ILE A 25 9.61 -0.52 -5.37
CA ILE A 25 8.98 -0.04 -6.65
C ILE A 25 9.92 0.78 -7.53
N SER A 26 10.81 0.17 -8.30
CA SER A 26 11.91 0.93 -8.91
C SER A 26 11.54 1.72 -10.16
N ASN A 27 10.43 1.36 -10.82
CA ASN A 27 9.94 1.99 -12.04
C ASN A 27 8.45 1.65 -12.31
N ARG A 28 7.86 2.35 -13.28
CA ARG A 28 6.50 2.29 -13.88
C ARG A 28 5.89 0.88 -14.12
N GLU A 29 6.63 -0.21 -13.93
CA GLU A 29 6.21 -1.60 -14.12
C GLU A 29 5.76 -2.30 -12.82
N ASP A 30 5.96 -1.69 -11.65
CA ASP A 30 5.75 -2.32 -10.32
C ASP A 30 4.39 -2.07 -9.67
N MET A 31 3.61 -1.06 -10.09
CA MET A 31 2.19 -0.94 -9.69
C MET A 31 1.36 -2.15 -10.18
N VAL A 32 1.93 -2.92 -11.12
CA VAL A 32 1.33 -4.09 -11.76
C VAL A 32 1.73 -5.40 -11.08
N ARG A 33 2.84 -5.55 -10.34
CA ARG A 33 2.99 -6.69 -9.39
C ARG A 33 2.17 -6.49 -8.12
N PHE A 34 1.88 -5.23 -7.81
CA PHE A 34 1.31 -4.74 -6.57
C PHE A 34 -0.16 -5.10 -6.33
N LEU A 35 -0.92 -5.36 -7.40
CA LEU A 35 -2.28 -5.91 -7.32
C LEU A 35 -2.31 -7.44 -7.42
N LYS A 36 -1.18 -8.08 -7.76
CA LYS A 36 -1.13 -9.48 -8.23
C LYS A 36 -0.70 -10.50 -7.17
N SER A 37 -0.67 -10.17 -5.88
CA SER A 37 -0.13 -11.07 -4.84
C SER A 37 -0.86 -11.07 -3.49
N GLN A 38 -2.17 -10.81 -3.43
CA GLN A 38 -2.91 -10.82 -2.16
C GLN A 38 -3.76 -12.06 -1.86
N ASP A 39 -3.68 -13.13 -2.66
CA ASP A 39 -3.61 -14.54 -2.20
C ASP A 39 -3.84 -15.47 -3.40
N SER A 40 -3.25 -16.66 -3.37
CA SER A 40 -3.13 -17.64 -4.47
C SER A 40 -4.45 -18.04 -5.17
N ARG A 41 -4.33 -18.29 -6.50
CA ARG A 41 -5.29 -18.85 -7.50
C ARG A 41 -6.13 -17.78 -8.22
N SER A 42 -6.21 -17.62 -9.54
CA SER A 42 -5.59 -18.20 -10.73
C SER A 42 -6.03 -17.31 -11.91
N PHE A 43 -5.14 -16.56 -12.57
CA PHE A 43 -5.34 -16.13 -13.98
C PHE A 43 -3.99 -15.70 -14.58
N PRO A 44 -3.70 -16.02 -15.85
CA PRO A 44 -2.46 -15.59 -16.48
C PRO A 44 -2.57 -14.09 -16.74
N HIS A 45 -1.69 -13.34 -16.11
CA HIS A 45 -1.67 -11.88 -16.07
C HIS A 45 -1.14 -11.21 -17.35
N HIS A 46 -1.36 -11.86 -18.50
CA HIS A 46 -0.62 -11.69 -19.75
C HIS A 46 -1.12 -10.59 -20.70
N LEU A 47 -2.22 -9.87 -20.39
CA LEU A 47 -2.84 -8.96 -21.38
C LEU A 47 -2.59 -7.46 -21.17
N TYR A 48 -2.01 -7.03 -20.04
CA TYR A 48 -1.61 -5.63 -19.88
C TYR A 48 -0.09 -5.47 -19.88
N ILE A 49 0.49 -5.49 -21.08
CA ILE A 49 1.93 -5.34 -21.34
C ILE A 49 2.31 -3.85 -21.54
N ALA A 50 1.33 -2.95 -21.64
CA ALA A 50 1.58 -1.53 -21.90
C ALA A 50 1.99 -0.76 -20.63
N LYS A 51 3.04 0.05 -20.74
CA LYS A 51 3.46 0.93 -19.64
C LYS A 51 2.35 1.95 -19.33
N PRO A 52 1.87 2.10 -18.09
CA PRO A 52 0.75 3.01 -17.74
C PRO A 52 1.07 4.46 -18.12
N SER A 53 0.19 5.17 -18.82
CA SER A 53 0.49 6.54 -19.27
C SER A 53 0.77 7.49 -18.08
N LYS A 54 1.53 8.58 -18.30
CA LYS A 54 1.74 9.60 -17.25
C LYS A 54 0.40 10.15 -16.75
N ALA A 55 -0.57 10.34 -17.64
CA ALA A 55 -1.90 10.83 -17.30
C ALA A 55 -2.69 9.82 -16.45
N SER A 56 -2.60 8.53 -16.77
CA SER A 56 -3.18 7.43 -15.97
C SER A 56 -2.64 7.45 -14.56
N HIS A 57 -1.32 7.54 -14.42
CA HIS A 57 -0.67 7.60 -13.12
C HIS A 57 -1.14 8.81 -12.29
N VAL A 58 -1.22 10.00 -12.91
CA VAL A 58 -1.69 11.21 -12.23
C VAL A 58 -3.12 11.04 -11.71
N ARG A 59 -4.03 10.48 -12.52
CA ARG A 59 -5.43 10.27 -12.10
C ARG A 59 -5.56 9.26 -10.96
N VAL A 60 -4.86 8.13 -11.06
CA VAL A 60 -4.85 7.11 -10.00
C VAL A 60 -4.31 7.70 -8.68
N LEU A 61 -3.23 8.46 -8.74
CA LEU A 61 -2.69 9.14 -7.55
C LEU A 61 -3.63 10.21 -7.00
N TYR A 62 -4.35 10.92 -7.88
CA TYR A 62 -5.36 11.88 -7.46
C TYR A 62 -6.47 11.20 -6.67
N LEU A 63 -6.99 10.06 -7.16
CA LEU A 63 -8.00 9.28 -6.44
C LEU A 63 -7.51 8.85 -5.04
N ILE A 64 -6.29 8.30 -4.95
CA ILE A 64 -5.71 7.89 -3.66
C ILE A 64 -5.69 9.07 -2.69
N LYS A 65 -5.23 10.24 -3.15
CA LYS A 65 -5.17 11.44 -2.32
C LYS A 65 -6.56 11.95 -1.92
N ALA A 66 -7.53 11.93 -2.83
CA ALA A 66 -8.90 12.34 -2.57
C ALA A 66 -9.53 11.47 -1.47
N ILE A 67 -9.41 10.14 -1.57
CA ILE A 67 -9.93 9.21 -0.56
C ILE A 67 -9.21 9.40 0.78
N GLN A 68 -7.88 9.54 0.78
CA GLN A 68 -7.11 9.78 2.00
C GLN A 68 -7.52 11.10 2.68
N THR A 69 -7.77 12.14 1.90
CA THR A 69 -8.23 13.44 2.39
C THR A 69 -9.62 13.32 3.00
N ALA A 70 -10.57 12.70 2.30
CA ALA A 70 -11.91 12.45 2.81
C ALA A 70 -11.90 11.66 4.13
N ALA A 71 -11.08 10.60 4.21
CA ALA A 71 -10.93 9.80 5.42
C ALA A 71 -10.33 10.61 6.59
N GLN A 72 -9.36 11.49 6.31
CA GLN A 72 -8.75 12.34 7.33
C GLN A 72 -9.75 13.39 7.86
N VAL A 73 -10.45 14.10 6.97
CA VAL A 73 -11.48 15.08 7.37
C VAL A 73 -12.59 14.42 8.18
N LEU A 74 -13.04 13.23 7.77
CA LEU A 74 -14.03 12.46 8.52
C LEU A 74 -13.55 12.10 9.94
N LYS A 75 -12.26 11.72 10.07
CA LYS A 75 -11.65 11.40 11.37
C LYS A 75 -11.55 12.62 12.27
N GLU A 76 -11.15 13.77 11.73
CA GLU A 76 -11.04 15.04 12.45
C GLU A 76 -12.40 15.54 12.94
N GLU A 77 -13.42 15.48 12.09
CA GLU A 77 -14.80 15.81 12.47
C GLU A 77 -15.32 14.90 13.58
N ARG A 78 -15.09 13.58 13.47
CA ARG A 78 -15.51 12.62 14.50
C ARG A 78 -14.78 12.83 15.83
N SER A 79 -13.51 13.21 15.77
CA SER A 79 -12.70 13.49 16.97
C SER A 79 -13.15 14.79 17.64
N SER A 80 -13.54 15.79 16.85
CA SER A 80 -14.01 17.08 17.35
C SER A 80 -15.44 17.03 17.88
N ASN A 81 -16.25 16.06 17.44
CA ASN A 81 -17.64 15.94 17.87
C ASN A 81 -18.12 14.47 17.90
N PRO A 82 -18.03 13.80 19.06
CA PRO A 82 -18.43 12.39 19.19
C PRO A 82 -19.96 12.19 19.12
N ASN A 83 -20.78 13.21 19.38
CA ASN A 83 -22.25 13.15 19.40
C ASN A 83 -22.88 13.76 18.14
N ARG A 84 -22.42 13.29 16.97
CA ARG A 84 -22.77 13.83 15.63
C ARG A 84 -24.17 13.42 15.14
N GLY A 85 -25.18 13.47 16.02
CA GLY A 85 -26.54 12.94 15.75
C GLY A 85 -27.17 13.47 14.46
N ASP A 86 -27.34 14.79 14.34
CA ASP A 86 -28.10 15.41 13.23
C ASP A 86 -27.42 16.61 12.55
N ARG A 87 -26.13 16.84 12.81
CA ARG A 87 -25.46 18.01 12.20
C ARG A 87 -25.21 17.79 10.71
N PRO A 88 -25.46 18.81 9.88
CA PRO A 88 -25.10 18.76 8.47
C PRO A 88 -23.58 18.58 8.34
N MET A 89 -23.18 17.77 7.37
CA MET A 89 -21.79 17.55 6.99
C MET A 89 -21.08 18.89 6.74
N SER A 90 -19.85 19.04 7.23
CA SER A 90 -19.08 20.25 6.94
C SER A 90 -18.86 20.41 5.44
N TRP A 91 -18.63 21.65 5.01
CA TRP A 91 -18.27 21.92 3.62
C TRP A 91 -17.00 21.16 3.21
N ALA A 92 -16.02 21.03 4.10
CA ALA A 92 -14.75 20.35 3.79
C ALA A 92 -14.96 18.87 3.49
N LEU A 93 -15.80 18.18 4.27
CA LEU A 93 -16.11 16.78 4.01
C LEU A 93 -16.98 16.61 2.76
N LYS A 94 -17.94 17.51 2.50
CA LYS A 94 -18.72 17.51 1.25
C LYS A 94 -17.81 17.66 0.03
N GLN A 95 -16.86 18.60 0.07
CA GLN A 95 -15.91 18.81 -1.01
C GLN A 95 -15.02 17.59 -1.22
N ALA A 96 -14.48 17.02 -0.14
CA ALA A 96 -13.62 15.84 -0.25
C ALA A 96 -14.36 14.61 -0.80
N LEU A 97 -15.64 14.42 -0.42
CA LEU A 97 -16.48 13.37 -0.99
C LEU A 97 -16.82 13.63 -2.46
N TRP A 98 -17.10 14.88 -2.82
CA TRP A 98 -17.34 15.27 -4.21
C TRP A 98 -16.12 15.02 -5.09
N ASP A 99 -14.91 15.31 -4.61
CA ASP A 99 -13.66 15.02 -5.34
C ASP A 99 -13.50 13.52 -5.61
N VAL A 100 -13.86 12.67 -4.63
CA VAL A 100 -13.87 11.20 -4.79
C VAL A 100 -14.91 10.78 -5.82
N ASP A 101 -16.15 11.22 -5.66
CA ASP A 101 -17.28 10.86 -6.53
C ASP A 101 -17.04 11.30 -7.98
N ASN A 102 -16.61 12.54 -8.20
CA ASN A 102 -16.29 13.06 -9.51
C ASN A 102 -15.11 12.32 -10.18
N THR A 103 -14.18 11.79 -9.38
CA THR A 103 -13.12 10.92 -9.91
C THR A 103 -13.67 9.56 -10.29
N LEU A 104 -14.42 8.91 -9.40
CA LEU A 104 -15.01 7.59 -9.63
C LEU A 104 -16.04 7.59 -10.75
N HIS A 105 -16.73 8.71 -10.99
CA HIS A 105 -17.64 8.87 -12.12
C HIS A 105 -16.94 8.69 -13.48
N GLN A 106 -15.62 8.85 -13.55
CA GLN A 106 -14.83 8.59 -14.75
C GLN A 106 -14.50 7.11 -14.97
N TYR A 107 -14.86 6.27 -14.00
CA TYR A 107 -14.59 4.85 -13.90
C TYR A 107 -15.90 4.10 -13.58
N PRO A 108 -16.87 4.02 -14.52
CA PRO A 108 -18.10 3.26 -14.30
C PRO A 108 -17.77 1.77 -14.11
N LEU A 109 -17.60 1.35 -12.85
CA LEU A 109 -17.39 -0.04 -12.45
C LEU A 109 -18.71 -0.80 -12.59
N ARG A 110 -18.80 -1.71 -13.55
CA ARG A 110 -19.90 -2.66 -13.67
C ARG A 110 -19.44 -4.00 -13.11
N THR A 111 -20.24 -4.59 -12.22
CA THR A 111 -19.98 -5.97 -11.79
C THR A 111 -20.38 -6.92 -12.91
N THR A 112 -19.43 -7.70 -13.40
CA THR A 112 -19.62 -8.82 -14.31
C THR A 112 -19.37 -10.12 -13.55
N ILE A 113 -20.05 -11.19 -13.97
CA ILE A 113 -19.85 -12.53 -13.42
C ILE A 113 -19.24 -13.34 -14.55
N GLU A 114 -18.08 -13.91 -14.31
CA GLU A 114 -17.34 -14.74 -15.26
C GLU A 114 -17.10 -16.11 -14.63
N ILE A 115 -17.13 -17.16 -15.45
CA ILE A 115 -16.75 -18.50 -15.03
C ILE A 115 -15.26 -18.64 -15.36
N SER A 116 -14.44 -18.84 -14.34
CA SER A 116 -13.02 -19.11 -14.53
C SER A 116 -12.82 -20.59 -14.84
N GLU A 117 -12.52 -20.90 -16.09
CA GLU A 117 -12.04 -22.23 -16.49
C GLU A 117 -10.56 -22.36 -16.14
N THR A 118 -10.25 -22.52 -14.85
CA THR A 118 -8.90 -22.93 -14.44
C THR A 118 -8.84 -24.44 -14.32
N SER A 119 -7.67 -25.02 -14.60
CA SER A 119 -7.48 -26.46 -14.88
C SER A 119 -7.87 -27.44 -13.77
N GLU A 120 -8.37 -26.97 -12.63
CA GLU A 120 -8.71 -27.84 -11.50
C GLU A 120 -10.12 -27.61 -10.91
N GLN A 121 -10.75 -26.43 -11.04
CA GLN A 121 -12.11 -26.17 -10.52
C GLN A 121 -12.80 -25.02 -11.29
N ASP A 122 -14.08 -25.19 -11.64
CA ASP A 122 -14.94 -24.11 -12.14
C ASP A 122 -15.30 -23.20 -10.96
N GLU A 123 -14.76 -21.99 -10.94
CA GLU A 123 -15.06 -20.99 -9.92
C GLU A 123 -15.82 -19.80 -10.53
N LEU A 124 -16.88 -19.37 -9.83
CA LEU A 124 -17.57 -18.12 -10.15
C LEU A 124 -16.70 -16.95 -9.69
N TYR A 125 -16.30 -16.11 -10.65
CA TYR A 125 -15.51 -14.92 -10.41
C TYR A 125 -16.34 -13.67 -10.67
N PHE A 126 -16.37 -12.76 -9.69
CA PHE A 126 -17.03 -11.46 -9.84
C PHE A 126 -15.97 -10.43 -10.25
N ASP A 127 -15.92 -10.09 -11.53
CA ASP A 127 -15.07 -8.99 -12.00
C ASP A 127 -15.82 -7.66 -11.88
N ARG A 128 -15.11 -6.56 -11.62
CA ARG A 128 -15.63 -5.20 -11.76
C ARG A 128 -15.02 -4.62 -13.03
N HIS A 129 -15.56 -4.99 -14.19
CA HIS A 129 -15.13 -4.44 -15.48
C HIS A 129 -15.80 -3.09 -15.80
N MET A 130 -15.08 -2.23 -16.54
CA MET A 130 -15.68 -0.99 -17.07
C MET A 130 -16.72 -1.34 -18.13
N ASP A 131 -17.82 -0.59 -18.15
CA ASP A 131 -18.58 -0.51 -19.40
C ASP A 131 -17.68 0.08 -20.49
N GLY A 132 -17.79 -0.42 -21.73
CA GLY A 132 -16.97 0.08 -22.84
C GLY A 132 -17.25 1.54 -23.22
N THR A 133 -18.05 2.29 -22.45
CA THR A 133 -18.51 3.63 -22.82
C THR A 133 -17.47 4.71 -22.55
N ARG A 134 -16.45 4.44 -21.72
CA ARG A 134 -15.30 5.36 -21.51
C ARG A 134 -13.97 4.61 -21.63
N PRO A 135 -13.14 4.89 -22.66
CA PRO A 135 -11.90 4.16 -22.90
C PRO A 135 -10.80 4.61 -21.94
N ARG A 136 -10.85 4.14 -20.70
CA ARG A 136 -9.69 4.17 -19.80
C ARG A 136 -8.83 2.92 -20.07
N PRO A 137 -7.49 3.01 -20.02
CA PRO A 137 -6.64 1.85 -20.14
C PRO A 137 -6.97 0.81 -19.07
N THR A 138 -7.02 -0.48 -19.42
CA THR A 138 -7.40 -1.58 -18.51
C THR A 138 -6.59 -1.56 -17.21
N GLY A 139 -5.26 -1.43 -17.27
CA GLY A 139 -4.44 -1.38 -16.05
C GLY A 139 -4.67 -0.14 -15.17
N GLU A 140 -5.25 0.94 -15.70
CA GLU A 140 -5.70 2.09 -14.90
C GLU A 140 -7.00 1.77 -14.17
N VAL A 141 -7.93 1.12 -14.87
CA VAL A 141 -9.21 0.64 -14.34
C VAL A 141 -8.99 -0.34 -13.19
N ASP A 142 -8.14 -1.35 -13.41
CA ASP A 142 -7.81 -2.37 -12.41
C ASP A 142 -7.23 -1.72 -11.14
N ALA A 143 -6.34 -0.73 -11.33
CA ALA A 143 -5.78 0.02 -10.22
C ALA A 143 -6.83 0.80 -9.44
N VAL A 144 -7.78 1.45 -10.11
CA VAL A 144 -8.89 2.15 -9.46
C VAL A 144 -9.79 1.17 -8.69
N SER A 145 -10.12 0.02 -9.30
CA SER A 145 -10.92 -1.02 -8.65
C SER A 145 -10.27 -1.51 -7.35
N GLU A 146 -8.96 -1.79 -7.37
CA GLU A 146 -8.26 -2.17 -6.15
C GLU A 146 -8.23 -1.03 -5.12
N ILE A 147 -7.97 0.21 -5.55
CA ILE A 147 -7.94 1.34 -4.61
C ILE A 147 -9.27 1.49 -3.88
N VAL A 148 -10.39 1.28 -4.58
CA VAL A 148 -11.73 1.25 -3.99
C VAL A 148 -11.84 0.08 -3.01
N SER A 149 -11.43 -1.14 -3.38
CA SER A 149 -11.39 -2.31 -2.48
C SER A 149 -10.56 -2.06 -1.21
N LEU A 150 -9.39 -1.43 -1.34
CA LEU A 150 -8.54 -1.04 -0.22
C LEU A 150 -9.18 0.03 0.67
N ALA A 151 -9.97 0.93 0.09
CA ALA A 151 -10.72 1.93 0.84
C ALA A 151 -11.87 1.27 1.63
N GLU A 152 -12.66 0.40 0.97
CA GLU A 152 -13.75 -0.38 1.57
C GLU A 152 -13.25 -1.22 2.75
N THR A 153 -12.10 -1.88 2.59
CA THR A 153 -11.46 -2.70 3.63
C THR A 153 -10.65 -1.91 4.66
N LYS A 154 -10.65 -0.56 4.60
CA LYS A 154 -9.88 0.35 5.48
C LYS A 154 -8.37 0.10 5.47
N ARG A 155 -7.85 -0.48 4.39
CA ARG A 155 -6.42 -0.81 4.20
C ARG A 155 -5.67 0.24 3.37
N LEU A 156 -6.36 1.22 2.79
CA LEU A 156 -5.73 2.26 1.96
C LEU A 156 -4.64 3.07 2.71
N SER A 157 -4.70 3.19 4.04
CA SER A 157 -3.63 3.83 4.84
C SER A 157 -2.28 3.09 4.84
N LEU A 158 -2.29 1.83 4.40
CA LEU A 158 -1.07 1.03 4.21
C LEU A 158 -0.40 1.36 2.87
N LEU A 159 -1.11 1.95 1.91
CA LEU A 159 -0.53 2.43 0.66
C LEU A 159 0.22 3.75 0.91
N ARG A 160 1.55 3.74 0.74
CA ARG A 160 2.44 4.83 1.14
C ARG A 160 3.47 5.16 0.07
N GLN A 161 3.85 6.43 0.00
CA GLN A 161 4.99 6.85 -0.80
C GLN A 161 6.28 6.86 0.03
N CYS A 162 7.30 6.15 -0.44
CA CYS A 162 8.63 6.11 0.17
C CYS A 162 9.48 7.31 -0.25
N ILE A 163 10.54 7.61 0.49
CA ILE A 163 11.53 8.69 0.19
C ILE A 163 12.19 8.60 -1.20
N CYS A 164 12.16 7.43 -1.83
CA CYS A 164 12.63 7.20 -3.18
C CYS A 164 11.53 7.41 -4.24
N GLN A 165 10.41 8.03 -3.85
CA GLN A 165 9.23 8.34 -4.67
C GLN A 165 8.40 7.13 -5.12
N ARG A 166 8.63 6.00 -4.45
CA ARG A 166 8.06 4.68 -4.72
C ARG A 166 6.82 4.41 -3.89
N TRP A 167 5.72 3.99 -4.50
CA TRP A 167 4.47 3.67 -3.81
C TRP A 167 4.40 2.20 -3.38
N PHE A 168 4.38 1.91 -2.08
CA PHE A 168 4.40 0.55 -1.54
C PHE A 168 3.24 0.29 -0.59
N PHE A 169 2.92 -0.98 -0.38
CA PHE A 169 1.95 -1.46 0.60
C PHE A 169 2.73 -1.82 1.85
N ALA A 170 2.50 -1.09 2.92
CA ALA A 170 3.11 -1.35 4.19
C ALA A 170 2.54 -2.64 4.79
N ARG A 171 3.42 -3.59 5.16
CA ARG A 171 3.01 -4.79 5.90
C ARG A 171 2.74 -4.47 7.37
N ARG A 172 3.29 -3.36 7.88
CA ARG A 172 3.13 -2.88 9.26
C ARG A 172 2.77 -1.40 9.28
N LEU A 173 2.01 -0.99 10.28
CA LEU A 173 1.56 0.40 10.43
C LEU A 173 2.72 1.40 10.60
N ASP A 174 3.85 0.99 11.14
CA ASP A 174 5.04 1.82 11.36
C ASP A 174 6.01 1.83 10.17
N GLN A 175 5.79 0.98 9.16
CA GLN A 175 6.69 0.87 8.01
C GLN A 175 6.59 2.12 7.12
N LYS A 176 7.65 2.95 7.13
CA LYS A 176 7.76 4.19 6.34
C LYS A 176 8.59 4.05 5.05
N ALA A 177 9.27 2.92 4.87
CA ALA A 177 10.17 2.69 3.75
C ALA A 177 9.83 1.40 3.00
N CYS A 178 9.98 1.45 1.68
CA CYS A 178 9.71 0.32 0.79
C CYS A 178 10.83 -0.73 0.78
N SER A 179 11.98 -0.49 1.40
CA SER A 179 13.05 -1.50 1.52
C SER A 179 13.98 -1.18 2.69
N VAL A 180 14.83 -2.15 3.03
CA VAL A 180 15.89 -1.99 4.04
C VAL A 180 16.83 -0.84 3.67
N ASN A 181 17.23 -0.73 2.40
CA ASN A 181 18.10 0.34 1.91
C ASN A 181 17.44 1.73 2.08
N CYS A 182 16.17 1.84 1.72
CA CYS A 182 15.41 3.08 1.92
C CYS A 182 15.22 3.41 3.41
N ARG A 183 15.07 2.40 4.27
CA ARG A 183 14.98 2.58 5.72
C ARG A 183 16.29 3.11 6.30
N GLN A 184 17.42 2.54 5.92
CA GLN A 184 18.75 3.02 6.33
C GLN A 184 19.00 4.44 5.82
N LYS A 185 18.65 4.73 4.55
CA LYS A 185 18.76 6.07 3.99
C LYS A 185 17.89 7.07 4.76
N ALA A 186 16.65 6.72 5.07
CA ALA A 186 15.76 7.56 5.87
C ALA A 186 16.34 7.84 7.26
N HIS A 187 16.85 6.82 7.95
CA HIS A 187 17.53 6.98 9.24
C HIS A 187 18.77 7.88 9.13
N GLY A 188 19.57 7.71 8.07
CA GLY A 188 20.75 8.54 7.80
C GLY A 188 20.43 10.02 7.54
N GLN A 189 19.19 10.34 7.18
CA GLN A 189 18.73 11.72 7.01
C GLN A 189 18.24 12.38 8.30
N THR A 190 18.05 11.63 9.39
CA THR A 190 17.63 12.17 10.68
C THR A 190 18.71 13.08 11.28
N GLU A 191 18.27 14.18 11.90
CA GLU A 191 19.20 15.16 12.47
C GLU A 191 20.01 14.56 13.62
N THR A 192 19.40 13.66 14.40
CA THR A 192 20.08 12.91 15.46
C THR A 192 21.23 12.07 14.91
N PHE A 193 21.03 11.37 13.79
CA PHE A 193 22.09 10.59 13.15
C PHE A 193 23.18 11.50 12.57
N LYS A 194 22.79 12.60 11.93
CA LYS A 194 23.74 13.59 11.38
C LYS A 194 24.58 14.24 12.49
N ALA A 195 23.99 14.56 13.63
CA ALA A 195 24.69 15.10 14.80
C ALA A 195 25.73 14.10 15.34
N LYS A 196 25.31 12.86 15.61
CA LYS A 196 26.22 11.79 16.05
C LYS A 196 27.34 11.53 15.05
N ARG A 197 27.03 11.55 13.75
CA ARG A 197 28.03 11.38 12.70
C ARG A 197 29.03 12.54 12.69
N ARG A 198 28.59 13.78 12.88
CA ARG A 198 29.49 14.96 12.98
C ARG A 198 30.43 14.86 14.18
N GLU A 199 29.90 14.46 15.33
CA GLU A 199 30.69 14.22 16.54
C GLU A 199 31.74 13.13 16.31
N TYR A 200 31.32 11.95 15.85
CA TYR A 200 32.22 10.85 15.52
C TYR A 200 33.34 11.27 14.55
N MET A 201 33.03 12.04 13.50
CA MET A 201 34.04 12.48 12.53
C MET A 201 35.04 13.47 13.15
N ARG A 202 34.62 14.33 14.09
CA ARG A 202 35.53 15.22 14.84
C ARG A 202 36.48 14.42 15.71
N ASP A 203 35.96 13.44 16.44
CA ASP A 203 36.76 12.59 17.33
C ASP A 203 37.75 11.73 16.54
N ASN A 204 37.30 11.15 15.42
CA ASN A 204 38.16 10.36 14.54
C ASN A 204 39.29 11.21 13.94
N TYR A 205 38.99 12.44 13.51
CA TYR A 205 40.00 13.36 13.02
C TYR A 205 41.02 13.74 14.10
N ALA A 206 40.54 14.04 15.32
CA ALA A 206 41.41 14.32 16.46
C ALA A 206 42.33 13.13 16.80
N LEU A 207 41.79 11.91 16.81
CA LEU A 207 42.55 10.68 17.02
C LEU A 207 43.63 10.49 15.95
N LYS A 208 43.28 10.62 14.67
CA LYS A 208 44.24 10.51 13.55
C LYS A 208 45.34 11.55 13.64
N LYS A 209 45.01 12.81 13.94
CA LYS A 209 46.00 13.89 14.12
C LYS A 209 46.93 13.64 15.31
N SER A 210 46.42 13.04 16.38
CA SER A 210 47.20 12.74 17.58
C SER A 210 48.18 11.55 17.43
N GLY A 211 48.18 10.85 16.30
CA GLY A 211 49.02 9.66 16.07
C GLY A 211 48.64 8.45 16.92
N LYS A 212 47.54 8.51 17.67
CA LYS A 212 47.05 7.41 18.53
C LYS A 212 46.29 6.32 17.76
N VAL A 213 46.21 6.44 16.44
CA VAL A 213 45.65 5.41 15.57
C VAL A 213 46.82 4.54 15.11
N LYS A 214 46.87 3.30 15.60
CA LYS A 214 47.83 2.27 15.17
C LYS A 214 47.62 1.92 13.70
#